data_AF-D6RNV8-F1
#
_entry.id   AF-D6RNV8-F1
#
_cell.length_a   1.000
_cell.length_b   1.000
_cell.length_c   1.000
_cell.angle_alpha   90.00
_cell.angle_beta   90.00
_cell.angle_gamma   90.00
#
_symmetry.space_group_name_H-M   'P 1'
#
loop_
_entity.id
_entity.type
_entity.pdbx_description
1 polymer ?
#
loop_
_entity_poly.entity_id
_entity_poly.type
_entity_poly.pdbx_seq_one_letter_code
_entity_poly.pdbx_strand_id
1 'polypeptide(L)'
;MDALSSEWRSGVRYAKGDRVAFKIGDTIGAAAFECIRQHISNYGNQPVAMGNEFWEHYPRGFPRAAPAPTTINQRTVTGAT
;
A
#
# COMPACT_ATOMS: atom_id res chain seq x y z
N MET A 1 -0.22 3.11 13.84
CA MET A 1 0.07 4.04 12.74
C MET A 1 -0.22 3.28 11.46
N ASP A 2 -1.47 3.37 11.06
CA ASP A 2 -2.11 2.46 10.11
C ASP A 2 -1.84 2.99 8.69
N ALA A 3 -0.98 2.26 7.97
CA ALA A 3 -0.25 2.68 6.78
C ALA A 3 -1.12 2.77 5.50
N LEU A 4 -2.19 3.56 5.53
CA LEU A 4 -3.02 3.90 4.35
C LEU A 4 -3.12 5.43 4.10
N SER A 5 -2.49 6.25 4.94
CA SER A 5 -2.84 7.68 5.02
C SER A 5 -2.05 8.58 4.08
N SER A 6 -2.46 8.62 2.81
CA SER A 6 -2.61 9.90 2.09
C SER A 6 -3.54 9.69 0.91
N GLU A 7 -4.61 10.48 0.84
CA GLU A 7 -5.37 10.61 -0.41
C GLU A 7 -4.41 11.11 -1.51
N TRP A 8 -4.61 10.65 -2.75
CA TRP A 8 -3.82 11.16 -3.87
C TRP A 8 -4.02 12.67 -4.04
N ARG A 9 -2.94 13.39 -4.35
CA ARG A 9 -2.95 14.84 -4.59
C ARG A 9 -2.10 15.20 -5.80
N SER A 10 -2.59 16.13 -6.61
CA SER A 10 -1.80 16.74 -7.68
C SER A 10 -0.73 17.69 -7.09
N GLY A 11 0.38 17.85 -7.83
CA GLY A 11 1.54 18.65 -7.42
C GLY A 11 2.45 17.99 -6.39
N VAL A 12 2.10 16.80 -5.89
CA VAL A 12 2.93 16.06 -4.92
C VAL A 12 3.92 15.16 -5.63
N ARG A 13 5.16 15.12 -5.11
CA ARG A 13 6.17 14.15 -5.54
C ARG A 13 5.95 12.84 -4.81
N TYR A 14 5.63 11.79 -5.56
CA TYR A 14 5.54 10.43 -5.04
C TYR A 14 6.80 9.64 -5.41
N ALA A 15 7.28 8.83 -4.48
CA ALA A 15 8.37 7.89 -4.65
C ALA A 15 7.85 6.46 -4.87
N LYS A 16 8.70 5.58 -5.41
CA LYS A 16 8.34 4.16 -5.55
C LYS A 16 8.08 3.54 -4.16
N GLY A 17 6.94 2.86 -4.02
CA GLY A 17 6.46 2.28 -2.77
C GLY A 17 5.48 3.17 -1.99
N ASP A 18 5.28 4.43 -2.39
CA ASP A 18 4.28 5.30 -1.75
C ASP A 18 2.88 4.76 -1.99
N ARG A 19 2.05 4.79 -0.96
CA ARG A 19 0.70 4.23 -0.98
C ARG A 19 -0.34 5.32 -0.79
N VAL A 20 -1.32 5.36 -1.68
CA VAL A 20 -2.40 6.34 -1.64
C VAL A 20 -3.77 5.70 -1.77
N ALA A 21 -4.77 6.40 -1.24
CA ALA A 21 -6.17 6.11 -1.51
C ALA A 21 -6.68 7.05 -2.60
N PHE A 22 -7.39 6.53 -3.60
CA PHE A 22 -8.00 7.34 -4.65
C PHE A 22 -9.39 6.83 -5.03
N LYS A 23 -10.35 7.75 -5.11
CA LYS A 23 -11.73 7.43 -5.50
C LYS A 23 -11.80 7.39 -7.03
N ILE A 24 -12.29 6.27 -7.56
CA ILE A 24 -12.47 6.08 -8.99
C ILE A 24 -13.94 6.28 -9.32
N GLY A 25 -14.28 7.37 -9.99
CA GLY A 25 -15.67 7.67 -10.38
C GLY A 25 -16.65 7.69 -9.19
N ASP A 26 -17.86 7.19 -9.42
CA ASP A 26 -18.94 7.09 -8.41
C ASP A 26 -18.89 5.80 -7.58
N THR A 27 -17.78 5.06 -7.64
CA THR A 27 -17.67 3.76 -6.97
C THR A 27 -17.74 3.94 -5.44
N ILE A 28 -18.47 3.04 -4.77
CA ILE A 28 -18.60 3.03 -3.31
C ILE A 28 -17.26 2.56 -2.71
N GLY A 29 -16.34 3.50 -2.51
CA GLY A 29 -15.07 3.28 -1.82
C GLY A 29 -13.87 3.93 -2.50
N ALA A 30 -12.80 4.15 -1.73
CA ALA A 30 -11.50 4.50 -2.26
C ALA A 30 -10.71 3.22 -2.58
N ALA A 31 -10.14 3.15 -3.77
CA ALA A 31 -9.20 2.08 -4.12
C ALA A 31 -7.80 2.43 -3.62
N ALA A 32 -7.03 1.40 -3.28
CA ALA A 32 -5.65 1.56 -2.86
C ALA A 32 -4.72 1.51 -4.07
N PHE A 33 -3.68 2.34 -4.07
CA PHE A 33 -2.70 2.44 -5.13
C PHE A 33 -1.28 2.54 -4.61
N GLU A 34 -0.35 1.79 -5.21
CA GLU A 34 1.08 1.93 -4.94
C GLU A 34 1.78 2.64 -6.10
N CYS A 35 2.59 3.63 -5.78
CA CYS A 35 3.45 4.28 -6.74
C CYS A 35 4.58 3.33 -7.13
N ILE A 36 4.66 2.92 -8.40
CA ILE A 36 5.69 2.01 -8.90
C ILE A 36 6.88 2.75 -9.53
N ARG A 37 6.74 4.06 -9.79
CA ARG A 37 7.75 4.91 -10.40
C ARG A 37 7.69 6.34 -9.86
N GLN A 38 8.84 6.88 -9.44
CA GLN A 38 8.93 8.24 -8.91
C GLN A 38 8.47 9.28 -9.95
N HIS A 39 7.57 10.18 -9.55
CA HIS A 39 7.07 11.25 -10.42
C HIS A 39 6.48 12.42 -9.60
N ILE A 40 6.21 13.54 -10.27
CA ILE A 40 5.34 14.61 -9.75
C ILE A 40 3.93 14.34 -10.29
N SER A 41 2.97 14.15 -9.39
CA SER A 41 1.59 13.81 -9.75
C SER A 41 0.85 15.02 -10.33
N ASN A 42 0.02 14.75 -11.32
CA ASN A 42 -0.87 15.67 -12.03
C ASN A 42 -2.06 14.86 -12.58
N TYR A 43 -3.07 15.53 -13.15
CA TYR A 43 -4.28 14.84 -13.62
C TYR A 43 -4.03 13.86 -14.79
N GLY A 44 -2.95 14.04 -15.57
CA GLY A 44 -2.59 13.12 -16.66
C GLY A 44 -1.93 11.83 -16.19
N ASN A 45 -1.40 11.79 -14.96
CA ASN A 45 -0.78 10.60 -14.37
C ASN A 45 -1.38 10.22 -13.01
N GLN A 46 -2.62 10.63 -12.76
CA GLN A 46 -3.36 10.25 -11.55
C GLN A 46 -3.59 8.73 -11.49
N PRO A 47 -3.90 8.16 -10.31
CA PRO A 47 -4.29 6.77 -10.19
C PRO A 47 -5.57 6.50 -10.99
N VAL A 48 -5.64 5.36 -11.68
CA VAL A 48 -6.77 4.97 -12.53
C VAL A 48 -7.12 3.51 -12.29
N ALA A 49 -8.36 3.12 -12.57
CA ALA A 49 -8.73 1.71 -12.54
C ALA A 49 -7.78 0.91 -13.43
N MET A 50 -7.38 -0.28 -12.97
CA MET A 50 -6.38 -1.15 -13.62
C MET A 50 -4.92 -0.68 -13.52
N GLY A 51 -4.67 0.50 -12.94
CA GLY A 51 -3.31 1.05 -12.81
C GLY A 51 -2.81 1.69 -14.09
N ASN A 52 -1.60 2.25 -14.03
CA ASN A 52 -0.88 2.84 -15.16
C ASN A 52 0.64 2.71 -14.93
N GLU A 53 1.46 3.39 -15.74
CA GLU A 53 2.93 3.31 -15.63
C GLU A 53 3.51 3.85 -14.30
N PHE A 54 2.71 4.60 -13.53
CA PHE A 54 3.10 5.20 -12.26
C PHE A 54 2.42 4.55 -11.05
N TRP A 55 1.23 3.97 -11.23
CA TRP A 55 0.37 3.48 -10.16
C TRP A 55 -0.08 2.05 -10.40
N GLU A 56 0.12 1.20 -9.40
CA GLU A 56 -0.43 -0.16 -9.36
C GLU A 56 -1.71 -0.19 -8.53
N HIS A 57 -2.77 -0.79 -9.09
CA HIS A 57 -4.11 -0.77 -8.51
C HIS A 57 -4.38 -1.98 -7.61
N TYR A 58 -4.80 -1.72 -6.37
CA TYR A 58 -5.16 -2.71 -5.36
C TYR A 58 -6.66 -2.60 -5.00
N PRO A 59 -7.57 -3.21 -5.78
CA PRO A 59 -9.01 -3.08 -5.58
C PRO A 59 -9.52 -3.69 -4.26
N ARG A 60 -8.75 -4.64 -3.68
CA ARG A 60 -9.05 -5.26 -2.37
C ARG A 60 -8.18 -4.72 -1.24
N GLY A 61 -7.48 -3.61 -1.47
CA GLY A 61 -6.44 -3.10 -0.57
C GLY A 61 -5.12 -3.84 -0.70
N PHE A 62 -4.09 -3.34 -0.01
CA PHE A 62 -2.77 -3.95 -0.01
C PHE A 62 -2.81 -5.34 0.63
N PRO A 63 -2.04 -6.32 0.11
CA PRO A 63 -1.85 -7.57 0.80
C PRO A 63 -1.31 -7.27 2.20
N ARG A 64 -2.06 -7.68 3.24
CA ARG A 64 -1.54 -7.66 4.61
C ARG A 64 -0.32 -8.56 4.59
N ALA A 65 0.85 -8.02 4.94
CA ALA A 65 2.02 -8.86 5.18
C ALA A 65 1.58 -9.98 6.11
N ALA A 66 1.86 -11.24 5.72
CA ALA A 66 1.61 -12.37 6.60
C ALA A 66 2.22 -12.03 7.97
N PRO A 67 1.55 -12.33 9.09
CA PRO A 67 2.17 -12.15 10.39
C PRO A 67 3.53 -12.84 10.32
N ALA A 68 4.60 -12.09 10.59
CA ALA A 68 5.94 -12.65 10.67
C ALA A 68 5.86 -13.94 11.49
N PRO A 69 6.56 -15.03 11.13
CA PRO A 69 6.57 -16.21 11.98
C PRO A 69 7.02 -15.73 13.36
N THR A 70 6.11 -15.73 14.32
CA THR A 70 6.43 -15.46 15.70
C THR A 70 7.36 -16.60 16.09
N THR A 71 8.67 -16.37 16.03
CA THR A 71 9.64 -17.23 16.70
C THR A 71 9.33 -17.10 18.18
N ILE A 72 8.41 -17.94 18.65
CA ILE A 72 8.27 -18.25 20.07
C ILE A 72 9.61 -18.88 20.41
N ASN A 73 10.48 -18.09 21.03
CA ASN A 73 11.59 -18.61 21.80
C ASN A 73 10.97 -19.48 22.91
N GLN A 74 10.65 -20.74 22.59
CA GLN A 74 10.51 -21.78 23.58
C GLN A 74 11.84 -21.80 24.30
N ARG A 75 11.84 -21.28 25.53
CA ARG A 75 12.84 -21.62 26.52
C ARG A 75 12.80 -23.14 26.65
N THR A 76 13.64 -23.82 25.89
CA THR A 76 14.10 -25.15 26.25
C THR A 76 14.87 -24.99 27.55
N VAL A 77 14.23 -25.35 28.65
CA VAL A 77 14.95 -25.84 29.82
C VAL A 77 14.53 -27.29 29.96
N THR A 78 15.29 -28.16 29.31
CA THR A 78 15.31 -29.59 29.55
C THR A 78 16.27 -29.86 30.70
N GLY A 79 15.85 -30.70 31.65
CA GLY A 79 16.70 -31.30 32.68
C GLY A 79 16.48 -30.68 34.07
N ALA A 80 16.48 -31.43 35.17
CA ALA A 80 16.78 -32.84 35.36
C ALA A 80 16.32 -33.26 36.77
N THR A 81 15.98 -34.54 36.88
CA THR A 81 15.99 -35.42 38.06
C THR A 81 14.97 -35.18 39.18
#